data_AF-A0A533UT87-F1
#
_entry.id   AF-A0A533UT87-F1
#
_cell.length_a   1.000
_cell.length_b   1.000
_cell.length_c   1.000
_cell.angle_alpha   90.00
_cell.angle_beta   90.00
_cell.angle_gamma   90.00
#
_symmetry.space_group_name_H-M   'P 1'
#
loop_
_entity.id
_entity.type
_entity.pdbx_description
1 polymer ?
#
loop_
_entity_poly.entity_id
_entity_poly.type
_entity_poly.pdbx_seq_one_letter_code
_entity_poly.pdbx_strand_id
1 'polypeptide(L)' 'MVRKGKLADIVSKALYDDDPNFYVVGYLDFGKVKKSLLPEFLKISENFETIPATRIVYIKRENKILFNKIMK' A
#
# COMPACT_ATOMS: atom_id res chain seq x y z
N MET A 1 2.38 -5.22 20.43
CA MET A 1 1.29 -5.53 19.47
C MET A 1 1.48 -4.66 18.24
N VAL A 2 1.95 -5.26 17.15
CA VAL A 2 2.64 -4.58 16.05
C VAL A 2 1.64 -4.06 15.02
N ARG A 3 1.93 -2.89 14.45
CA ARG A 3 1.22 -2.07 13.44
C ARG A 3 0.79 -2.80 12.13
N LYS A 4 0.71 -4.14 12.10
CA LYS A 4 0.26 -4.95 10.95
C LYS A 4 -1.23 -4.77 10.63
N GLY A 5 -2.07 -4.43 11.60
CA GLY A 5 -3.52 -4.27 11.39
C GLY A 5 -3.85 -3.15 10.39
N LYS A 6 -3.35 -1.94 10.63
CA LYS A 6 -3.78 -0.74 9.88
C LYS A 6 -3.56 -0.83 8.36
N LEU A 7 -2.47 -1.45 7.92
CA LEU A 7 -2.16 -1.61 6.50
C LEU A 7 -3.11 -2.62 5.84
N ALA A 8 -3.34 -3.76 6.51
CA ALA A 8 -4.31 -4.75 6.09
C ALA A 8 -5.75 -4.19 6.10
N ASP A 9 -6.11 -3.38 7.10
CA ASP A 9 -7.42 -2.71 7.18
C ASP A 9 -7.64 -1.75 6.01
N ILE A 10 -6.62 -0.95 5.65
CA ILE A 10 -6.70 -0.04 4.51
C ILE A 10 -6.86 -0.81 3.21
N VAL A 11 -6.09 -1.87 3.01
CA VAL A 11 -6.15 -2.69 1.80
C VAL A 11 -7.49 -3.43 1.71
N SER A 12 -7.96 -4.01 2.81
CA SER A 12 -9.27 -4.67 2.88
C SER A 12 -10.39 -3.70 2.56
N LYS A 13 -10.41 -2.53 3.20
CA LYS A 13 -11.40 -1.49 2.93
C LYS A 13 -11.37 -1.02 1.47
N ALA A 14 -10.17 -0.87 0.91
CA ALA A 14 -10.00 -0.48 -0.48
C ALA A 14 -10.47 -1.55 -1.49
N LEU A 15 -10.49 -2.83 -1.12
CA LEU A 15 -10.88 -3.94 -1.99
C LEU A 15 -12.36 -4.30 -1.88
N TYR A 16 -12.94 -4.19 -0.67
CA TYR A 16 -14.28 -4.70 -0.39
C TYR A 16 -15.33 -3.60 -0.14
N ASP A 17 -14.93 -2.43 0.37
CA ASP A 17 -15.85 -1.35 0.77
C ASP A 17 -15.76 -0.10 -0.12
N ASP A 18 -14.77 -0.03 -1.01
CA ASP A 18 -14.40 1.18 -1.75
C ASP A 18 -13.82 0.82 -3.11
N ASP A 19 -13.51 1.82 -3.94
CA ASP A 19 -12.85 1.57 -5.22
C ASP A 19 -11.32 1.55 -5.06
N PRO A 20 -10.65 0.41 -5.35
CA PRO A 20 -9.20 0.28 -5.18
C PRO A 20 -8.42 1.19 -6.14
N ASN A 21 -9.03 1.69 -7.22
CA ASN A 21 -8.41 2.64 -8.15
C ASN A 21 -8.21 4.04 -7.56
N PHE A 22 -8.88 4.38 -6.45
CA PHE A 22 -8.64 5.64 -5.75
C PHE A 22 -7.42 5.58 -4.81
N TYR A 23 -6.84 4.41 -4.60
CA TYR A 23 -5.73 4.19 -3.69
C TYR A 23 -4.41 4.13 -4.45
N VAL A 24 -3.47 4.96 -4.04
CA VAL A 24 -2.10 4.96 -4.56
C VAL A 24 -1.16 4.46 -3.47
N VAL A 25 -0.35 3.47 -3.84
CA VAL A 25 0.64 2.84 -2.99
C VAL A 25 2.03 3.32 -3.39
N GLY A 26 2.75 3.90 -2.44
CA GLY A 26 4.17 4.18 -2.56
C GLY A 26 4.96 3.05 -1.92
N TYR A 27 5.81 2.35 -2.67
CA TYR A 27 6.57 1.19 -2.20
C TYR A 27 8.03 1.25 -2.63
N LEU A 28 8.90 0.65 -1.84
CA LEU A 28 10.33 0.58 -2.12
C LEU A 28 10.65 -0.61 -3.01
N ASP A 29 11.16 -0.34 -4.21
CA ASP A 29 11.54 -1.31 -5.21
C ASP A 29 12.94 -0.99 -5.77
N PHE A 30 13.86 -1.94 -5.70
CA PHE A 30 15.29 -1.76 -6.06
C PHE A 30 15.92 -0.46 -5.51
N GLY A 31 15.58 -0.07 -4.27
CA GLY A 31 16.12 1.12 -3.62
C GLY A 31 15.48 2.45 -4.05
N LYS A 32 14.46 2.41 -4.91
CA LYS A 32 13.68 3.59 -5.33
C LYS A 32 12.24 3.47 -4.86
N VAL A 33 11.64 4.59 -4.47
CA VAL A 33 10.21 4.61 -4.14
C VAL A 33 9.42 4.73 -5.44
N LYS A 34 8.72 3.65 -5.80
CA LYS A 34 7.76 3.63 -6.91
C LYS A 34 6.37 3.96 -6.40
N LYS A 35 5.55 4.53 -7.28
CA LYS A 35 4.12 4.79 -7.05
C LYS A 35 3.31 4.00 -8.08
N SER A 36 2.25 3.35 -7.64
CA SER A 36 1.27 2.70 -8.52
C SER A 36 -0.10 2.71 -7.84
N LEU A 37 -1.14 2.38 -8.60
CA LEU A 37 -2.45 2.13 -8.01
C LEU A 37 -2.39 0.87 -7.14
N LEU A 38 -3.25 0.77 -6.12
CA LEU A 38 -3.36 -0.42 -5.29
C LEU A 38 -3.59 -1.71 -6.11
N PRO A 39 -4.52 -1.77 -7.09
CA PRO A 39 -4.73 -2.99 -7.87
C PRO A 39 -3.54 -3.34 -8.76
N GLU A 40 -2.81 -2.34 -9.28
CA GLU A 40 -1.57 -2.58 -10.02
C GLU A 40 -0.47 -3.10 -9.10
N PHE A 41 -0.34 -2.51 -7.91
CA PHE A 41 0.61 -2.96 -6.90
C PHE A 41 0.34 -4.42 -6.51
N LEU A 42 -0.92 -4.81 -6.29
CA LEU A 42 -1.28 -6.19 -5.95
C LEU A 42 -0.92 -7.18 -7.07
N LYS A 43 -1.07 -6.76 -8.34
CA LYS A 43 -0.63 -7.57 -9.49
C LYS A 43 0.90 -7.70 -9.55
N ILE A 44 1.63 -6.60 -9.40
CA ILE A 44 3.11 -6.58 -9.48
C ILE A 44 3.74 -7.32 -8.29
N SER A 45 3.11 -7.24 -7.11
CA SER A 45 3.57 -7.87 -5.88
C SER A 45 3.07 -9.31 -5.70
N GLU A 46 2.30 -9.84 -6.66
CA GLU A 46 1.60 -11.12 -6.55
C GLU A 46 0.92 -11.30 -5.19
N ASN A 47 0.02 -10.38 -4.85
CA ASN A 47 -0.64 -10.34 -3.53
C ASN A 47 0.35 -10.37 -2.35
N PHE A 48 1.39 -9.54 -2.43
CA PHE A 48 2.46 -9.41 -1.44
C PHE A 48 3.46 -10.59 -1.34
N GLU A 49 3.40 -11.58 -2.23
CA GLU A 49 4.38 -12.67 -2.29
C GLU A 49 5.75 -12.19 -2.80
N THR A 50 5.78 -11.42 -3.89
CA THR A 50 7.03 -10.89 -4.48
C THR A 50 7.48 -9.58 -3.81
N ILE A 51 6.53 -8.71 -3.43
CA ILE A 51 6.83 -7.44 -2.72
C ILE A 51 6.04 -7.38 -1.42
N PRO A 52 6.67 -7.62 -0.26
CA PRO A 52 5.95 -7.67 1.00
C PRO A 52 5.42 -6.30 1.40
N ALA A 53 4.28 -6.26 2.11
CA ALA A 53 3.66 -5.04 2.61
C ALA A 53 4.60 -4.18 3.48
N THR A 54 5.66 -4.76 4.03
CA THR A 54 6.71 -4.04 4.78
C THR A 54 7.49 -3.06 3.92
N ARG A 55 7.50 -3.23 2.59
CA ARG A 55 8.12 -2.31 1.62
C ARG A 55 7.23 -1.13 1.27
N ILE A 56 5.97 -1.12 1.68
CA ILE A 56 5.08 0.03 1.51
C ILE A 56 5.56 1.17 2.41
N VAL A 57 5.83 2.31 1.78
CA VAL A 57 6.25 3.55 2.42
C VAL A 57 5.03 4.39 2.74
N TYR A 58 4.07 4.51 1.84
CA TYR A 58 2.83 5.24 2.11
C TYR A 58 1.65 4.67 1.31
N ILE A 59 0.45 4.91 1.81
CA ILE A 59 -0.80 4.73 1.06
C ILE A 59 -1.55 6.04 1.14
N LYS A 60 -1.96 6.55 0.00
CA LYS A 60 -2.82 7.72 -0.11
C LYS A 60 -4.09 7.37 -0.88
N ARG A 61 -5.18 8.00 -0.50
CA ARG A 61 -6.43 8.02 -1.25
C ARG A 61 -6.68 9.45 -1.66
N GLU A 62 -6.67 9.72 -2.96
CA GLU A 62 -6.79 11.07 -3.53
C GLU A 62 -5.83 12.07 -2.83
N ASN A 63 -6.35 12.96 -1.97
CA ASN A 63 -5.61 13.99 -1.23
C ASN A 63 -5.30 13.62 0.23
N LYS A 64 -5.70 12.43 0.70
CA LYS A 64 -5.54 11.99 2.09
C LYS A 64 -4.50 10.88 2.21
N ILE A 65 -3.50 11.10 3.06
CA ILE A 65 -2.54 10.06 3.44
C ILE A 65 -3.20 9.16 4.48
N LEU A 66 -3.42 7.88 4.15
CA LEU A 66 -4.03 6.89 5.03
C LEU A 66 -2.97 6.13 5.85
N PHE A 67 -1.82 5.91 5.23
CA PHE A 67 -0.66 5.27 5.84
C PHE A 67 0.61 5.99 5.43
N ASN A 68 1.50 6.17 6.40
CA ASN A 68 2.87 6.62 6.16
C ASN A 68 3.79 5.85 7.11
N LYS A 69 4.80 5.21 6.55
CA LYS A 69 5.89 4.59 7.28
C LYS A 69 6.90 5.66 7.60
N ILE A 70 6.89 6.11 8.84
CA ILE A 70 7.94 6.99 9.38
C ILE A 70 9.26 6.21 9.31
N MET A 71 10.10 6.53 8.32
CA MET A 71 11.49 6.08 8.30
C MET A 71 12.24 6.98 9.28
N LYS A 72 12.65 6.39 10.41
CA LYS A 72 13.47 7.03 11.43
C LYS A 72 14.94 6.76 11.11
#